data_AF-A0A9W6WKJ1-F1
#
_entry.id   AF-A0A9W6WKJ1-F1
#
_cell.length_a   1.000
_cell.length_b   1.000
_cell.length_c   1.000
_cell.angle_alpha   90.00
_cell.angle_beta   90.00
_cell.angle_gamma   90.00
#
_symmetry.space_group_name_H-M   'P 1'
#
loop_
_entity.id
_entity.type
_entity.pdbx_description
1 polymer ?
#
loop_
_entity_poly.entity_id
_entity_poly.type
_entity_poly.pdbx_seq_one_letter_code
_entity_poly.pdbx_strand_id
1 'polypeptide(L)'
;MPGLLDSLREWFKDYKIPDGKPVNEFTFGGEYKDADYAVKVIQECHERWGKLIKGEFKELEDAPVVKNVTVDGSSEKLSELSIAVEESLQDVEIPSELQTTHYCKQN
;
A
#
# COMPACT_ATOMS: atom_id res chain seq x y z
N MET A 1 5.70 21.42 -8.26
CA MET A 1 7.17 21.46 -8.09
C MET A 1 7.79 20.86 -9.34
N PRO A 2 8.63 21.60 -10.08
CA PRO A 2 9.35 21.04 -11.23
C PRO A 2 10.15 19.79 -10.81
N GLY A 3 10.14 18.73 -11.64
CA GLY A 3 10.92 17.51 -11.42
C GLY A 3 10.32 16.47 -10.45
N LEU A 4 9.38 16.86 -9.57
CA LEU A 4 8.82 15.94 -8.57
C LEU A 4 8.17 14.69 -9.17
N LEU A 5 7.35 14.87 -10.21
CA LEU A 5 6.66 13.75 -10.86
C LEU A 5 7.66 12.81 -11.54
N ASP A 6 8.67 13.34 -12.21
CA ASP A 6 9.67 12.49 -12.85
C ASP A 6 10.49 11.71 -11.83
N SER A 7 10.95 12.35 -10.75
CA SER A 7 11.64 11.67 -9.65
C SER A 7 10.77 10.62 -8.95
N LEU A 8 9.47 10.87 -8.80
CA LEU A 8 8.55 9.89 -8.22
C LEU A 8 8.40 8.65 -9.11
N ARG A 9 8.32 8.85 -10.43
CA ARG A 9 8.26 7.75 -11.41
C ARG A 9 9.54 6.91 -11.35
N GLU A 10 10.70 7.56 -11.35
CA GLU A 10 12.00 6.88 -11.26
C GLU A 10 12.14 6.09 -9.95
N TRP A 11 11.72 6.67 -8.83
CA TRP A 11 11.76 6.00 -7.54
C TRP A 11 10.93 4.71 -7.58
N PHE A 12 9.66 4.77 -8.00
CA PHE A 12 8.81 3.58 -8.08
C PHE A 12 9.29 2.57 -9.13
N LYS A 13 9.96 3.02 -10.19
CA LYS A 13 10.55 2.16 -11.21
C LYS A 13 11.69 1.32 -10.63
N ASP A 14 12.59 1.93 -9.86
CA ASP A 14 13.89 1.37 -9.53
C ASP A 14 14.03 0.88 -8.07
N TYR A 15 13.11 1.23 -7.15
CA TYR A 15 13.29 0.97 -5.70
C TYR A 15 13.47 -0.51 -5.32
N LYS A 16 13.05 -1.45 -6.17
CA LYS A 16 13.19 -2.90 -5.93
C LYS A 16 14.47 -3.50 -6.52
N ILE A 17 15.22 -2.74 -7.32
CA ILE A 17 16.46 -3.23 -7.96
C ILE A 17 17.51 -3.62 -6.91
N PRO A 18 17.72 -2.86 -5.82
CA PRO A 18 18.66 -3.28 -4.76
C PRO A 18 18.31 -4.62 -4.11
N ASP A 19 17.02 -4.99 -4.05
CA ASP A 19 16.55 -6.30 -3.58
C ASP A 19 16.78 -7.44 -4.59
N GLY A 20 17.38 -7.15 -5.77
CA GLY A 20 17.54 -8.12 -6.86
C GLY A 20 16.27 -8.40 -7.66
N LYS A 21 15.22 -7.60 -7.49
CA LYS A 21 13.95 -7.72 -8.24
C LYS A 21 14.02 -6.93 -9.56
N PRO A 22 13.20 -7.32 -10.57
CA PRO A 22 13.14 -6.57 -11.82
C PRO A 22 12.60 -5.15 -11.63
N VAL A 23 12.91 -4.30 -12.60
CA VAL A 23 12.37 -2.94 -12.75
C VAL A 23 10.84 -3.01 -12.77
N ASN A 24 10.15 -2.12 -12.04
CA ASN A 24 8.69 -2.04 -12.13
C ASN A 24 8.27 -1.37 -13.45
N GLU A 25 7.18 -1.86 -14.04
CA GLU A 25 6.56 -1.28 -15.22
C GLU A 25 5.27 -0.54 -14.86
N PHE A 26 4.96 0.50 -15.63
CA PHE A 26 3.74 1.28 -15.48
C PHE A 26 2.81 1.04 -16.66
N THR A 27 1.52 0.96 -16.38
CA THR A 27 0.49 1.04 -17.41
C THR A 27 0.46 2.44 -18.03
N PHE A 28 -0.17 2.59 -19.20
CA PHE A 28 -0.28 3.86 -19.93
C PHE A 28 1.08 4.53 -20.24
N GLY A 29 2.15 3.76 -20.35
CA GLY A 29 3.49 4.29 -20.59
C GLY A 29 4.03 5.19 -19.46
N GLY A 30 3.49 5.10 -18.24
CA GLY A 30 3.91 5.93 -17.12
C GLY A 30 3.31 7.34 -17.12
N GLU A 31 2.25 7.57 -17.88
CA GLU A 31 1.50 8.82 -17.88
C GLU A 31 0.71 9.01 -16.57
N TYR A 32 0.83 10.19 -15.98
CA TYR A 32 -0.02 10.59 -14.86
C TYR A 32 -1.42 10.90 -15.37
N LYS A 33 -2.41 10.23 -14.78
CA LYS A 33 -3.83 10.48 -15.11
C LYS A 33 -4.36 11.69 -14.35
N ASP A 34 -5.45 12.24 -14.88
CA ASP A 34 -6.14 13.36 -14.26
C ASP A 34 -6.88 12.96 -12.98
N ALA A 35 -7.44 13.97 -12.32
CA ALA A 35 -8.16 13.79 -11.06
C ALA A 35 -9.41 12.91 -11.23
N ASP A 36 -10.13 13.04 -12.36
CA ASP A 36 -11.36 12.29 -12.60
C ASP A 36 -11.08 10.78 -12.73
N TYR A 37 -10.02 10.42 -13.46
CA TYR A 37 -9.56 9.04 -13.54
C TYR A 37 -9.13 8.52 -12.18
N ALA A 38 -8.37 9.30 -11.41
CA ALA A 38 -7.92 8.91 -10.07
C ALA A 38 -9.11 8.65 -9.12
N VAL A 39 -10.12 9.53 -9.12
CA VAL A 39 -11.35 9.37 -8.32
C VAL A 39 -12.10 8.10 -8.73
N LYS A 40 -12.16 7.78 -10.03
CA LYS A 40 -12.78 6.54 -10.50
C LYS A 40 -12.09 5.29 -9.94
N VAL A 41 -10.75 5.24 -10.00
CA VAL A 41 -9.99 4.10 -9.45
C VAL A 41 -10.19 3.98 -7.93
N ILE A 42 -10.22 5.10 -7.20
CA ILE A 42 -10.52 5.11 -5.76
C ILE A 42 -11.89 4.51 -5.48
N GLN A 43 -12.91 4.91 -6.25
CA GLN A 43 -14.27 4.42 -6.10
C GLN A 43 -14.36 2.90 -6.36
N GLU A 44 -13.71 2.40 -7.43
CA GLU A 44 -13.66 0.96 -7.72
C GLU A 44 -12.99 0.15 -6.59
N CYS A 45 -11.89 0.65 -6.02
CA CYS A 45 -11.23 0.04 -4.87
C CYS A 45 -12.11 0.07 -3.62
N HIS A 46 -12.83 1.17 -3.39
CA HIS A 46 -13.77 1.29 -2.27
C HIS A 46 -14.93 0.30 -2.37
N GLU A 47 -15.48 0.10 -3.56
CA GLU A 47 -16.53 -0.89 -3.80
C GLU A 47 -16.05 -2.33 -3.53
N ARG A 48 -14.83 -2.66 -3.96
CA ARG A 48 -14.21 -3.96 -3.65
C ARG A 48 -13.98 -4.15 -2.15
N TRP A 49 -13.49 -3.11 -1.47
CA TRP A 49 -13.37 -3.11 -0.02
C TRP A 49 -14.74 -3.28 0.67
N GLY A 50 -15.80 -2.66 0.15
CA GLY A 50 -17.16 -2.79 0.66
C GLY A 50 -17.72 -4.22 0.57
N LYS A 51 -17.35 -4.97 -0.47
CA LYS A 51 -17.67 -6.40 -0.59
C LYS A 51 -16.85 -7.24 0.39
N LEU A 52 -15.57 -6.92 0.52
CA LEU A 52 -14.65 -7.56 1.46
C LEU A 52 -15.14 -7.44 2.91
N ILE A 53 -15.46 -6.24 3.38
CA ILE A 53 -15.89 -5.99 4.76
C ILE A 53 -17.23 -6.69 5.09
N LYS A 54 -18.09 -6.88 4.09
CA LYS A 54 -19.34 -7.64 4.19
C LYS A 54 -19.16 -9.17 4.09
N GLY A 55 -17.94 -9.63 3.86
CA GLY A 55 -17.60 -11.06 3.87
C GLY A 55 -17.82 -11.79 2.56
N GLU A 56 -17.96 -11.08 1.43
CA GLU A 56 -18.16 -11.71 0.11
C GLU A 56 -16.93 -12.49 -0.39
N PHE A 57 -15.79 -12.37 0.30
CA PHE A 57 -14.52 -13.03 -0.04
C PHE A 57 -13.99 -13.97 1.06
N LYS A 58 -14.82 -14.37 2.03
CA LYS A 58 -14.40 -15.19 3.19
C LYS A 58 -13.85 -16.57 2.83
N GLU A 59 -14.22 -17.10 1.67
CA GLU A 59 -13.78 -18.41 1.20
C GLU A 59 -12.41 -18.35 0.48
N LEU A 60 -11.82 -17.17 0.30
CA LEU A 60 -10.45 -17.06 -0.22
C LEU A 60 -9.45 -17.50 0.86
N GLU A 61 -8.52 -18.37 0.48
CA GLU A 61 -7.50 -18.93 1.38
C GLU A 61 -6.64 -17.84 2.05
N ASP A 62 -6.46 -16.70 1.37
CA ASP A 62 -5.66 -15.55 1.79
C ASP A 62 -6.50 -14.29 2.09
N ALA A 63 -7.78 -14.45 2.41
CA ALA A 63 -8.65 -13.32 2.74
C ALA A 63 -8.07 -12.50 3.92
N PRO A 64 -7.95 -11.17 3.79
CA PRO A 64 -7.45 -10.34 4.88
C PRO A 64 -8.42 -10.31 6.06
N VAL A 65 -7.89 -10.07 7.27
CA VAL A 65 -8.70 -9.92 8.49
C VAL A 65 -9.49 -8.61 8.43
N VAL A 66 -10.80 -8.68 8.68
CA VAL A 66 -11.72 -7.53 8.54
C VAL A 66 -12.39 -7.08 9.86
N LYS A 67 -11.89 -7.55 10.99
CA LYS A 67 -12.38 -7.16 12.33
C LYS A 67 -12.25 -5.65 12.54
N ASN A 68 -13.33 -5.02 12.99
CA ASN A 68 -13.37 -3.59 13.25
C ASN A 68 -14.48 -3.25 14.25
N VAL A 69 -14.47 -2.02 14.78
CA VAL A 69 -15.49 -1.54 15.74
C VAL A 69 -16.40 -0.44 15.18
N THR A 70 -16.03 0.18 14.06
CA THR A 70 -16.69 1.39 13.54
C THR A 70 -17.52 1.18 12.27
N VAL A 71 -17.32 0.09 11.53
CA VAL A 71 -17.99 -0.12 10.24
C VAL A 71 -19.30 -0.88 10.46
N ASP A 72 -20.40 -0.13 10.39
CA ASP A 72 -21.75 -0.69 10.46
C ASP A 72 -22.01 -1.68 9.31
N GLY A 73 -22.66 -2.79 9.62
CA GLY A 73 -22.95 -3.85 8.65
C GLY A 73 -21.72 -4.66 8.20
N SER A 74 -20.54 -4.44 8.81
CA SER A 74 -19.39 -5.33 8.65
C SER A 74 -19.72 -6.73 9.16
N SER A 75 -19.23 -7.73 8.43
CA SER A 75 -19.42 -9.15 8.76
C SER A 75 -18.66 -9.61 10.01
N GLU A 76 -17.66 -8.86 10.45
CA GLU A 76 -16.88 -9.11 11.67
C GLU A 76 -16.82 -7.87 12.57
N LYS A 77 -17.93 -7.13 12.66
CA LYS A 77 -18.05 -5.99 13.57
C LYS A 77 -17.99 -6.47 15.02
N LEU A 78 -17.12 -5.83 15.81
CA LEU A 78 -17.01 -6.00 17.26
C LEU A 78 -17.71 -4.84 17.98
N SER A 79 -18.27 -5.11 19.17
CA SER A 79 -18.93 -4.09 19.99
C SER A 79 -17.95 -3.14 20.67
N GLU A 80 -16.75 -3.63 20.95
CA GLU A 80 -15.72 -2.90 21.68
C GLU A 80 -14.33 -3.31 21.22
N LEU A 81 -13.37 -2.42 21.44
CA LEU A 81 -11.98 -2.65 21.09
C LEU A 81 -11.26 -3.30 22.28
N SER A 82 -10.95 -4.59 22.17
CA SER A 82 -10.20 -5.32 23.19
C SER A 82 -8.75 -5.50 22.74
N ILE A 83 -7.92 -4.48 22.92
CA ILE A 83 -6.48 -4.53 22.60
C ILE A 83 -5.70 -4.26 23.89
N ALA A 84 -4.68 -5.08 24.15
CA ALA A 84 -3.72 -4.79 25.21
C ALA A 84 -2.90 -3.57 24.79
N VAL A 85 -2.92 -2.50 25.59
CA VAL A 85 -2.07 -1.34 25.35
C VAL A 85 -0.64 -1.76 25.69
N GLU A 86 0.15 -2.02 24.65
CA GLU A 86 1.60 -2.20 24.80
C GLU A 86 2.24 -0.82 25.00
N GLU A 87 3.21 -0.76 25.92
CA GLU A 87 4.00 0.45 26.11
C GLU A 87 4.87 0.70 24.88
N SER A 88 5.03 1.98 24.51
CA SER A 88 5.93 2.36 23.43
C SER A 88 7.34 1.88 23.75
N LEU A 89 7.88 1.04 22.89
CA LEU A 89 9.28 0.66 22.95
C LEU A 89 10.15 1.83 22.48
N GLN A 90 11.42 1.82 22.90
CA GLN A 90 12.42 2.74 22.36
C GLN A 90 12.84 2.28 20.97
N ASP A 91 13.19 3.24 20.10
CA ASP A 91 13.75 2.95 18.79
C ASP A 91 15.03 2.11 18.95
N VAL A 92 15.13 1.06 18.14
CA VAL A 92 16.33 0.24 18.06
C VAL A 92 17.32 0.84 17.06
N GLU A 93 18.60 0.54 17.24
CA GLU A 93 19.63 0.97 16.30
C GLU A 93 19.34 0.39 14.90
N ILE A 94 19.29 1.28 13.90
CA ILE A 94 19.06 0.89 12.51
C ILE A 94 20.35 0.24 11.98
N PRO A 95 20.27 -0.98 11.42
CA PRO A 95 21.44 -1.65 10.87
C PRO A 95 22.19 -0.81 9.82
N SER A 96 23.52 -0.81 9.90
CA SER A 96 24.39 0.04 9.07
C SER A 96 24.23 -0.20 7.57
N GLU A 97 23.85 -1.40 7.16
CA GLU A 97 23.59 -1.77 5.77
C GLU A 97 22.45 -0.96 5.14
N LEU A 98 21.48 -0.47 5.93
CA LEU A 98 20.39 0.38 5.45
C LEU A 98 20.85 1.81 5.14
N GLN A 99 22.09 2.17 5.50
CA GLN A 99 22.73 3.43 5.10
C GLN A 99 23.37 3.32 3.70
N THR A 100 23.33 2.15 3.07
CA THR A 100 23.92 1.94 1.74
C THR A 100 23.15 2.71 0.67
N THR A 101 23.89 3.46 -0.15
CA THR A 101 23.32 4.14 -1.33
C THR A 101 23.58 3.31 -2.58
N HIS A 102 22.52 2.96 -3.31
CA HIS A 102 22.60 2.22 -4.56
C HIS A 102 22.49 3.18 -5.76
N TYR A 103 23.36 2.99 -6.75
CA TYR A 103 23.31 3.73 -8.02
C TYR A 103 22.88 2.78 -9.15
N CYS A 104 21.66 2.96 -9.64
CA CYS A 104 21.12 2.19 -10.76
C CYS A 104 21.35 2.99 -12.05
N LYS A 105 22.23 2.50 -12.95
CA LYS A 105 22.41 3.14 -14.27
C LYS A 105 21.15 2.94 -15.10
N GLN A 106 20.56 4.04 -15.54
CA GLN A 106 19.55 4.02 -16.61
C GLN A 106 20.29 3.86 -17.95
N ASN A 107 19.90 2.86 -18.76
CA ASN A 107 20.37 2.70 -20.15
C ASN A 107 19.61 3.63 -21.09
#